data_AF-A0A969BUL0-F1
#
_entry.id   AF-A0A969BUL0-F1
#
_cell.length_a   1.000
_cell.length_b   1.000
_cell.length_c   1.000
_cell.angle_alpha   90.00
_cell.angle_beta   90.00
_cell.angle_gamma   90.00
#
_symmetry.space_group_name_H-M   'P 1'
#
loop_
_entity.id
_entity.type
_entity.pdbx_description
1 polymer ?
#
loop_
_entity_poly.entity_id
_entity_poly.type
_entity_poly.pdbx_seq_one_letter_code
_entity_poly.pdbx_strand_id
1 'polypeptide(L)'
;MLLAALLLVLVVLMGLMRVGGLSEAISPMPPRASDPAPQRGAVQESSVRDALREEGYEQPFGTSDIEIRANLGMRGKIADFVGYHRETGRWLVAESKGGNIQDAFNQLSNTQKALSTKEPGSLGVTDLRLYLKPDQYAKLVSEPANIAGWRVQNGVLGWLEDKTKEWVFAEINGIRVFVFAAP
;
A
#
# COMPACT_ATOMS: atom_id res chain seq x y z
N MET A 1 6.53 -16.79 62.06
CA MET A 1 6.40 -15.84 63.17
C MET A 1 7.58 -14.89 63.12
N LEU A 2 7.27 -13.60 63.00
CA LEU A 2 7.94 -12.45 63.61
C LEU A 2 9.48 -12.38 63.58
N LEU A 3 9.98 -11.40 62.83
CA LEU A 3 10.61 -10.17 63.35
C LEU A 3 12.07 -10.42 63.79
N ALA A 4 13.05 -9.98 63.00
CA ALA A 4 13.55 -8.60 62.98
C ALA A 4 14.83 -8.48 63.80
N ALA A 5 15.63 -7.47 63.45
CA ALA A 5 16.86 -7.00 64.08
C ALA A 5 18.14 -7.73 63.61
N LEU A 6 19.23 -7.08 63.23
CA LEU A 6 19.52 -5.65 63.10
C LEU A 6 20.88 -5.55 62.38
N LEU A 7 20.92 -4.71 61.35
CA LEU A 7 21.98 -3.73 61.07
C LEU A 7 23.32 -3.81 61.85
N LEU A 8 24.41 -3.81 61.05
CA LEU A 8 25.40 -2.72 60.99
C LEU A 8 26.57 -2.70 62.01
N VAL A 9 27.75 -3.17 61.57
CA VAL A 9 29.09 -2.55 61.81
C VAL A 9 30.01 -3.08 60.68
N LEU A 10 30.17 -2.42 59.52
CA LEU A 10 30.99 -1.25 59.19
C LEU A 10 32.49 -1.36 59.59
N VAL A 11 33.34 -1.36 58.56
CA VAL A 11 34.75 -0.88 58.53
C VAL A 11 35.85 -1.83 59.05
N VAL A 12 36.56 -2.50 58.12
CA VAL A 12 38.01 -2.33 57.82
C VAL A 12 38.22 -2.91 56.40
N LEU A 13 38.18 -2.10 55.35
CA LEU A 13 39.33 -1.43 54.71
C LEU A 13 40.41 -2.37 54.12
N MET A 14 40.56 -2.21 52.80
CA MET A 14 41.81 -2.24 52.03
C MET A 14 42.45 -3.59 51.71
N GLY A 15 42.31 -3.98 50.44
CA GLY A 15 43.30 -4.81 49.78
C GLY A 15 42.82 -5.37 48.45
N LEU A 16 43.34 -4.79 47.36
CA LEU A 16 43.28 -5.30 45.99
C LEU A 16 41.99 -5.06 45.19
N MET A 17 41.74 -3.78 44.89
CA MET A 17 41.37 -3.44 43.52
C MET A 17 42.62 -3.56 42.63
N ARG A 18 42.61 -4.49 41.69
CA ARG A 18 43.44 -4.39 40.48
C ARG A 18 42.53 -4.52 39.26
N VAL A 19 42.09 -3.36 38.81
CA VAL A 19 41.44 -3.09 37.54
C VAL A 19 42.45 -3.44 36.44
N GLY A 20 42.24 -4.55 35.76
CA GLY A 20 42.87 -4.85 34.47
C GLY A 20 41.99 -4.26 33.37
N GLY A 21 42.29 -3.04 32.96
CA GLY A 21 41.67 -2.41 31.81
C GLY A 21 42.14 -3.07 30.52
N LEU A 22 41.22 -3.69 29.78
CA LEU A 22 41.30 -3.82 28.34
C LEU A 22 40.32 -2.79 27.77
N SER A 23 40.84 -1.58 27.57
CA SER A 23 40.16 -0.52 26.83
C SER A 23 40.29 -0.85 25.34
N GLU A 24 39.41 -1.71 24.83
CA GLU A 24 39.15 -1.70 23.40
C GLU A 24 38.48 -0.37 23.06
N ALA A 25 39.18 0.45 22.29
CA ALA A 25 38.66 1.69 21.76
C ALA A 25 37.47 1.36 20.84
N ILE A 26 36.26 1.42 21.40
CA ILE A 26 35.02 1.44 20.62
C ILE A 26 35.05 2.75 19.83
N SER A 27 35.52 2.67 18.59
CA SER A 27 35.39 3.77 17.64
C SER A 27 33.91 4.17 17.61
N PRO A 28 33.55 5.45 17.76
CA PRO A 28 32.17 5.86 17.66
C PRO A 28 31.69 5.49 16.26
N MET A 29 30.83 4.48 16.21
CA MET A 29 30.12 4.12 14.99
C MET A 29 29.44 5.40 14.50
N PRO A 30 29.66 5.83 13.24
CA PRO A 30 28.98 7.01 12.73
C PRO A 30 27.47 6.81 12.94
N PRO A 31 26.72 7.87 13.32
CA PRO A 31 25.29 7.75 13.52
C PRO A 31 24.70 7.08 12.29
N ARG A 32 24.11 5.89 12.49
CA ARG A 32 23.31 5.22 11.48
C ARG A 32 22.33 6.27 10.99
N ALA A 33 22.38 6.60 9.69
CA ALA A 33 21.36 7.43 9.08
C ALA A 33 20.02 6.83 9.52
N SER A 34 19.25 7.59 10.30
CA SER A 34 17.92 7.20 10.73
C SER A 34 17.18 6.74 9.49
N ASP A 35 16.71 5.48 9.49
CA ASP A 35 15.95 4.94 8.38
C ASP A 35 14.89 5.97 7.98
N PRO A 36 14.80 6.36 6.70
CA PRO A 36 13.82 7.35 6.29
C PRO A 36 12.46 6.84 6.74
N ALA A 37 11.72 7.69 7.47
CA ALA A 37 10.38 7.37 7.93
C ALA A 37 9.59 6.73 6.77
N PRO A 38 8.91 5.59 6.97
CA PRO A 38 8.26 4.88 5.88
C PRO A 38 7.40 5.87 5.11
N GLN A 39 7.67 5.99 3.81
CA GLN A 39 6.96 6.93 2.96
C GLN A 39 5.47 6.64 3.14
N ARG A 40 4.67 7.65 3.49
CA ARG A 40 3.24 7.49 3.85
C ARG A 40 2.42 6.69 2.83
N GLY A 41 2.88 6.62 1.57
CA GLY A 41 2.30 5.78 0.52
C GLY A 41 2.51 4.28 0.77
N ALA A 42 3.69 3.84 1.20
CA ALA A 42 3.99 2.43 1.46
C ALA A 42 3.13 1.83 2.59
N VAL A 43 2.80 2.64 3.61
CA VAL A 43 1.91 2.20 4.71
C VAL A 43 0.48 2.00 4.21
N GLN A 44 -0.03 2.91 3.36
CA GLN A 44 -1.35 2.79 2.76
C GLN A 44 -1.43 1.57 1.86
N GLU A 45 -0.43 1.39 0.99
CA GLU A 45 -0.35 0.24 0.09
C GLU A 45 -0.38 -1.09 0.88
N SER A 46 0.44 -1.21 1.93
CA SER A 46 0.45 -2.40 2.79
C SER A 46 -0.93 -2.66 3.40
N SER A 47 -1.58 -1.63 3.94
CA SER A 47 -2.88 -1.75 4.61
C SER A 47 -3.98 -2.20 3.63
N VAL A 48 -3.98 -1.66 2.40
CA VAL A 48 -4.88 -2.11 1.32
C VAL A 48 -4.61 -3.57 0.96
N ARG A 49 -3.33 -3.98 0.82
CA ARG A 49 -2.97 -5.37 0.52
C ARG A 49 -3.39 -6.33 1.63
N ASP A 50 -3.27 -5.93 2.89
CA ASP A 50 -3.70 -6.73 4.04
C ASP A 50 -5.23 -6.91 4.01
N ALA A 51 -5.99 -5.82 3.86
CA ALA A 51 -7.46 -5.89 3.76
C ALA A 51 -7.94 -6.76 2.59
N LEU A 52 -7.31 -6.65 1.41
CA LEU A 52 -7.67 -7.47 0.25
C LEU A 52 -7.35 -8.96 0.46
N ARG A 53 -6.31 -9.28 1.23
CA ARG A 53 -6.02 -10.67 1.63
C ARG A 53 -7.06 -11.19 2.61
N GLU A 54 -7.50 -10.36 3.56
CA GLU A 54 -8.60 -10.69 4.47
C GLU A 54 -9.94 -10.89 3.74
N GLU A 55 -10.17 -10.16 2.64
CA GLU A 55 -11.29 -10.38 1.72
C GLU A 55 -11.18 -11.69 0.92
N GLY A 56 -10.08 -12.46 1.03
CA GLY A 56 -9.92 -13.76 0.38
C GLY A 56 -9.24 -13.73 -0.99
N TYR A 57 -8.63 -12.60 -1.38
CA TYR A 57 -7.85 -12.54 -2.62
C TYR A 57 -6.45 -13.14 -2.44
N GLU A 58 -6.11 -14.08 -3.30
CA GLU A 58 -4.75 -14.60 -3.46
C GLU A 58 -3.97 -13.75 -4.47
N GLN A 59 -2.65 -13.59 -4.30
CA GLN A 59 -1.80 -12.81 -5.21
C GLN A 59 -0.90 -13.73 -6.06
N PRO A 60 -1.44 -14.39 -7.11
CA PRO A 60 -0.69 -15.40 -7.88
C PRO A 60 0.52 -14.82 -8.63
N PHE A 61 0.56 -13.51 -8.82
CA PHE A 61 1.64 -12.83 -9.52
C PHE A 61 2.68 -12.20 -8.58
N GLY A 62 2.57 -12.39 -7.27
CA GLY A 62 3.51 -11.86 -6.27
C GLY A 62 2.96 -10.68 -5.48
N THR A 63 3.72 -10.25 -4.46
CA THR A 63 3.27 -9.26 -3.47
C THR A 63 3.99 -7.92 -3.61
N SER A 64 4.82 -7.76 -4.63
CA SER A 64 5.55 -6.53 -4.94
C SER A 64 5.43 -6.17 -6.42
N ASP A 65 5.53 -4.88 -6.75
CA ASP A 65 5.53 -4.39 -8.13
C ASP A 65 6.54 -5.08 -9.05
N ILE A 66 7.69 -5.49 -8.50
CA ILE A 66 8.74 -6.17 -9.25
C ILE A 66 8.27 -7.57 -9.65
N GLU A 67 7.73 -8.33 -8.70
CA GLU A 67 7.22 -9.68 -8.95
C GLU A 67 6.01 -9.67 -9.87
N ILE A 68 5.04 -8.79 -9.61
CA ILE A 68 3.82 -8.72 -10.41
C ILE A 68 4.16 -8.38 -11.87
N ARG A 69 5.05 -7.40 -12.11
CA ARG A 69 5.50 -7.09 -13.48
C ARG A 69 6.19 -8.26 -14.15
N ALA A 70 7.10 -8.92 -13.45
CA ALA A 70 7.83 -10.06 -13.99
C ALA A 70 6.88 -11.21 -14.36
N ASN A 71 5.95 -11.56 -13.47
CA ASN A 71 5.05 -12.70 -13.65
C ASN A 71 3.93 -12.43 -14.67
N LEU A 72 3.44 -11.19 -14.76
CA LEU A 72 2.53 -10.75 -15.83
C LEU A 72 3.24 -10.52 -17.17
N GLY A 73 4.58 -10.48 -17.19
CA GLY A 73 5.36 -10.26 -18.41
C GLY A 73 5.24 -8.84 -18.97
N MET A 74 5.00 -7.84 -18.12
CA MET A 74 4.84 -6.44 -18.53
C MET A 74 6.03 -5.56 -18.16
N ARG A 75 6.17 -4.43 -18.87
CA ARG A 75 7.12 -3.36 -18.58
C ARG A 75 6.35 -2.07 -18.26
N GLY A 76 6.96 -1.17 -17.49
CA GLY A 76 6.36 0.12 -17.12
C GLY A 76 5.76 0.15 -15.73
N LYS A 77 4.85 1.12 -15.49
CA LYS A 77 4.11 1.26 -14.22
C LYS A 77 3.01 0.20 -14.14
N ILE A 78 2.87 -0.41 -12.97
CA ILE A 78 1.87 -1.44 -12.66
C ILE A 78 0.97 -0.95 -11.54
N ALA A 79 -0.20 -1.55 -11.40
CA ALA A 79 -1.06 -1.36 -10.25
C ALA A 79 -0.45 -2.05 -9.03
N ASP A 80 -0.68 -1.50 -7.84
CA ASP A 80 -0.15 -2.07 -6.61
C ASP A 80 -0.56 -3.55 -6.45
N PHE A 81 -1.82 -3.91 -6.69
CA PHE A 81 -2.34 -5.25 -6.38
C PHE A 81 -2.96 -5.94 -7.59
N VAL A 82 -2.67 -7.23 -7.75
CA VAL A 82 -3.37 -8.14 -8.66
C VAL A 82 -3.68 -9.43 -7.91
N GLY A 83 -4.97 -9.73 -7.77
CA GLY A 83 -5.40 -10.90 -7.03
C GLY A 83 -6.56 -11.68 -7.66
N TYR A 84 -6.70 -12.92 -7.20
CA TYR A 84 -7.74 -13.86 -7.61
C TYR A 84 -8.49 -14.38 -6.40
N HIS A 85 -9.81 -14.31 -6.43
CA HIS A 85 -10.67 -14.82 -5.37
C HIS A 85 -11.24 -16.17 -5.78
N ARG A 86 -10.72 -17.25 -5.20
CA ARG A 86 -11.06 -18.63 -5.62
C ARG A 86 -12.55 -18.95 -5.53
N GLU A 87 -13.23 -18.52 -4.47
CA GLU A 87 -14.64 -18.87 -4.25
C GLU A 87 -15.59 -18.20 -5.26
N THR A 88 -15.29 -16.96 -5.66
CA THR A 88 -16.13 -16.20 -6.60
C THR A 88 -15.64 -16.30 -8.04
N GLY A 89 -14.44 -16.85 -8.25
CA GLY A 89 -13.79 -16.91 -9.55
C GLY A 89 -13.43 -15.54 -10.13
N ARG A 90 -13.40 -14.49 -9.31
CA ARG A 90 -13.18 -13.10 -9.76
C ARG A 90 -11.72 -12.69 -9.65
N TRP A 91 -11.28 -11.89 -10.60
CA TRP A 91 -10.01 -11.19 -10.55
C TRP A 91 -10.20 -9.78 -9.99
N LEU A 92 -9.14 -9.26 -9.39
CA LEU A 92 -9.06 -7.88 -8.92
C LEU A 92 -7.73 -7.26 -9.34
N VAL A 93 -7.81 -6.09 -9.95
CA VAL A 93 -6.66 -5.18 -10.08
C VAL A 93 -6.98 -3.96 -9.24
N ALA A 94 -6.12 -3.66 -8.26
CA ALA A 94 -6.30 -2.51 -7.38
C ALA A 94 -5.07 -1.61 -7.36
N GLU A 95 -5.31 -0.31 -7.37
CA GLU A 95 -4.29 0.73 -7.18
C GLU A 95 -4.64 1.52 -5.92
N SER A 96 -3.64 1.82 -5.10
CA SER A 96 -3.74 2.77 -4.02
C SER A 96 -2.99 4.05 -4.39
N LYS A 97 -3.65 5.21 -4.30
CA LYS A 97 -3.01 6.48 -4.64
C LYS A 97 -3.20 7.52 -3.57
N GLY A 98 -2.21 8.40 -3.45
CA GLY A 98 -2.33 9.63 -2.65
C GLY A 98 -2.20 10.94 -3.44
N GLY A 99 -1.94 10.83 -4.74
CA GLY A 99 -1.55 11.95 -5.60
C GLY A 99 -2.33 11.99 -6.89
N ASN A 100 -1.66 11.66 -7.99
CA ASN A 100 -2.15 11.82 -9.35
C ASN A 100 -3.12 10.69 -9.76
N ILE A 101 -4.39 11.05 -9.96
CA ILE A 101 -5.46 10.14 -10.35
C ILE A 101 -5.26 9.59 -11.76
N GLN A 102 -4.77 10.40 -12.70
CA GLN A 102 -4.51 9.95 -14.07
C GLN A 102 -3.43 8.86 -14.10
N ASP A 103 -2.40 8.98 -13.26
CA ASP A 103 -1.38 7.94 -13.12
C ASP A 103 -2.00 6.63 -12.61
N ALA A 104 -2.94 6.70 -11.67
CA ALA A 104 -3.65 5.53 -11.15
C ALA A 104 -4.46 4.82 -12.26
N PHE A 105 -5.17 5.59 -13.09
CA PHE A 105 -5.87 5.03 -14.27
C PHE A 105 -4.93 4.36 -15.25
N ASN A 106 -3.79 4.99 -15.53
CA ASN A 106 -2.79 4.43 -16.43
C ASN A 106 -2.23 3.11 -15.87
N GLN A 107 -1.98 3.03 -14.57
CA GLN A 107 -1.55 1.81 -13.88
C GLN A 107 -2.62 0.71 -13.93
N LEU A 108 -3.87 1.02 -13.59
CA LEU A 108 -4.99 0.08 -13.69
C LEU A 108 -5.16 -0.43 -15.12
N SER A 109 -5.10 0.45 -16.12
CA SER A 109 -5.26 0.12 -17.54
C SER A 109 -4.15 -0.79 -18.06
N ASN A 110 -2.90 -0.43 -17.78
CA ASN A 110 -1.75 -1.23 -18.18
C ASN A 110 -1.79 -2.62 -17.54
N THR A 111 -2.14 -2.68 -16.26
CA THR A 111 -2.19 -3.93 -15.50
C THR A 111 -3.34 -4.81 -15.94
N GLN A 112 -4.52 -4.25 -16.19
CA GLN A 112 -5.66 -4.99 -16.73
C GLN A 112 -5.37 -5.58 -18.10
N LYS A 113 -4.68 -4.83 -18.97
CA LYS A 113 -4.25 -5.33 -20.27
C LYS A 113 -3.25 -6.48 -20.13
N ALA A 114 -2.27 -6.35 -19.23
CA ALA A 114 -1.31 -7.41 -18.98
C ALA A 114 -1.97 -8.66 -18.39
N LEU A 115 -2.87 -8.49 -17.42
CA LEU A 115 -3.66 -9.56 -16.82
C LEU A 115 -4.49 -10.30 -17.87
N SER A 116 -5.30 -9.60 -18.67
CA SER A 116 -6.12 -10.24 -19.71
C SER A 116 -5.31 -10.90 -20.83
N THR A 117 -4.07 -10.47 -21.06
CA THR A 117 -3.15 -11.16 -21.98
C THR A 117 -2.62 -12.45 -21.37
N LYS A 118 -2.25 -12.40 -20.08
CA LYS A 118 -1.69 -13.54 -19.33
C LYS A 118 -2.75 -14.59 -19.00
N GLU A 119 -3.92 -14.12 -18.60
CA GLU A 119 -5.08 -14.88 -18.16
C GLU A 119 -6.32 -14.46 -18.97
N PRO A 120 -6.50 -14.96 -20.20
CA PRO A 120 -7.63 -14.57 -21.05
C PRO A 120 -9.00 -14.81 -20.40
N GLY A 121 -9.09 -15.79 -19.48
CA GLY A 121 -10.29 -16.07 -18.69
C GLY A 121 -10.66 -14.98 -17.67
N SER A 122 -9.83 -13.95 -17.47
CA SER A 122 -10.13 -12.81 -16.59
C SER A 122 -11.12 -11.82 -17.21
N LEU A 123 -11.31 -11.85 -18.54
CA LEU A 123 -12.23 -10.98 -19.24
C LEU A 123 -13.67 -11.17 -18.78
N GLY A 124 -14.33 -10.08 -18.39
CA GLY A 124 -15.71 -10.09 -17.88
C GLY A 124 -15.85 -10.50 -16.41
N VAL A 125 -14.79 -10.96 -15.75
CA VAL A 125 -14.78 -11.36 -14.33
C VAL A 125 -13.73 -10.64 -13.50
N THR A 126 -13.16 -9.55 -14.03
CA THR A 126 -12.22 -8.70 -13.30
C THR A 126 -12.91 -7.44 -12.77
N ASP A 127 -12.64 -7.10 -11.52
CA ASP A 127 -12.97 -5.80 -10.93
C ASP A 127 -11.74 -4.89 -10.91
N LEU A 128 -11.97 -3.59 -11.09
CA LEU A 128 -10.94 -2.56 -10.97
C LEU A 128 -11.26 -1.68 -9.77
N ARG A 129 -10.32 -1.54 -8.84
CA ARG A 129 -10.50 -0.75 -7.62
C ARG A 129 -9.44 0.33 -7.47
N LEU A 130 -9.85 1.51 -7.03
CA LEU A 130 -8.98 2.61 -6.65
C LEU A 130 -9.20 2.93 -5.17
N TYR A 131 -8.14 2.79 -4.37
CA TYR A 131 -8.15 3.11 -2.94
C TYR A 131 -7.50 4.47 -2.68
N LEU A 132 -8.26 5.37 -2.06
CA LEU A 132 -7.82 6.74 -1.74
C LEU A 132 -8.15 7.07 -0.28
N LYS A 133 -7.37 7.95 0.32
CA LYS A 133 -7.74 8.52 1.63
C LYS A 133 -8.92 9.50 1.48
N PRO A 134 -9.77 9.65 2.50
CA PRO A 134 -10.93 10.54 2.41
C PRO A 134 -10.58 12.00 2.05
N ASP A 135 -9.46 12.51 2.55
CA ASP A 135 -8.96 13.86 2.27
C ASP A 135 -8.49 14.04 0.81
N GLN A 136 -8.31 12.96 0.07
CA GLN A 136 -7.88 12.96 -1.34
C GLN A 136 -9.06 12.89 -2.30
N TYR A 137 -10.28 12.66 -1.82
CA TYR A 137 -11.46 12.60 -2.69
C TYR A 137 -11.70 13.93 -3.42
N ALA A 138 -11.33 15.06 -2.80
CA ALA A 138 -11.39 16.37 -3.45
C ALA A 138 -10.52 16.43 -4.72
N LYS A 139 -9.41 15.68 -4.79
CA LYS A 139 -8.52 15.64 -5.96
C LYS A 139 -9.15 14.96 -7.16
N LEU A 140 -10.10 14.04 -6.93
CA LEU A 140 -10.91 13.47 -8.01
C LEU A 140 -11.70 14.55 -8.74
N VAL A 141 -11.97 15.68 -8.10
CA VAL A 141 -12.75 16.80 -8.66
C VAL A 141 -11.84 17.87 -9.28
N SER A 142 -10.55 17.93 -8.92
CA SER A 142 -9.72 19.11 -9.15
C SER A 142 -8.45 18.93 -10.00
N GLU A 143 -8.00 17.72 -10.32
CA GLU A 143 -6.75 17.52 -11.09
C GLU A 143 -6.81 16.44 -12.18
N PRO A 144 -6.10 16.62 -13.31
CA PRO A 144 -5.29 17.78 -13.70
C PRO A 144 -6.05 18.72 -14.67
N ALA A 145 -5.83 20.03 -14.49
CA ALA A 145 -6.06 21.10 -15.48
C ALA A 145 -7.34 20.98 -16.34
N ASN A 146 -8.39 21.71 -15.96
CA ASN A 146 -9.58 21.99 -16.79
C ASN A 146 -10.44 20.78 -17.22
N ILE A 147 -10.29 19.60 -16.62
CA ILE A 147 -11.28 18.53 -16.80
C ILE A 147 -12.33 18.66 -15.70
N ALA A 148 -13.29 19.57 -15.90
CA ALA A 148 -14.57 19.47 -15.21
C ALA A 148 -15.18 18.11 -15.59
N GLY A 149 -15.46 17.25 -14.61
CA GLY A 149 -16.06 15.97 -14.95
C GLY A 149 -16.01 14.98 -13.81
N TRP A 150 -14.80 14.60 -13.38
CA TRP A 150 -14.59 13.45 -12.50
C TRP A 150 -15.20 13.64 -11.10
N ARG A 151 -16.01 12.67 -10.64
CA ARG A 151 -16.56 12.58 -9.27
C ARG A 151 -16.82 11.11 -8.91
N VAL A 152 -17.09 10.86 -7.63
CA VAL A 152 -17.57 9.55 -7.18
C VAL A 152 -19.07 9.62 -6.97
N GLN A 153 -19.80 8.68 -7.55
CA GLN A 153 -21.21 8.47 -7.27
C GLN A 153 -21.44 6.99 -6.96
N ASN A 154 -21.99 6.70 -5.78
CA ASN A 154 -22.27 5.33 -5.32
C ASN A 154 -21.06 4.38 -5.38
N GLY A 155 -19.87 4.87 -5.00
CA GLY A 155 -18.63 4.08 -5.03
C GLY A 155 -18.07 3.81 -6.43
N VAL A 156 -18.61 4.43 -7.47
CA VAL A 156 -18.10 4.31 -8.85
C VAL A 156 -17.51 5.65 -9.28
N LEU A 157 -16.31 5.62 -9.84
CA LEU A 157 -15.69 6.79 -10.45
C LEU A 157 -16.37 7.07 -11.80
N GLY A 158 -16.66 8.33 -12.10
CA GLY A 158 -17.26 8.72 -13.36
C GLY A 158 -17.11 10.22 -13.60
N TRP A 159 -17.66 10.71 -14.70
CA TRP A 159 -17.72 12.13 -15.02
C TRP A 159 -19.09 12.56 -15.53
N LEU A 160 -19.41 13.85 -15.37
CA LEU A 160 -20.57 14.45 -16.00
C LEU A 160 -20.23 14.81 -17.45
N GLU A 161 -20.95 14.25 -18.42
CA GLU A 161 -20.80 14.58 -19.84
C GLU A 161 -21.42 15.96 -20.11
N ASP A 162 -20.66 16.84 -20.77
CA ASP A 162 -21.03 18.26 -20.84
C ASP A 162 -22.25 18.58 -21.71
N LYS A 163 -22.60 17.74 -22.67
CA LYS A 163 -23.69 17.94 -23.64
C LYS A 163 -25.00 17.33 -23.15
N THR A 164 -24.97 16.10 -22.67
CA THR A 164 -26.11 15.33 -22.20
C THR A 164 -26.39 15.58 -20.73
N LYS A 165 -25.40 16.09 -19.98
CA LYS A 165 -25.45 16.20 -18.51
C LYS A 165 -25.73 14.85 -17.84
N GLU A 166 -25.38 13.76 -18.53
CA GLU A 166 -25.49 12.41 -17.99
C GLU A 166 -24.20 12.02 -17.28
N TRP A 167 -24.36 11.14 -16.30
CA TRP A 167 -23.24 10.56 -15.58
C TRP A 167 -22.65 9.40 -16.39
N VAL A 168 -21.39 9.52 -16.78
CA VAL A 168 -20.64 8.50 -17.51
C VAL A 168 -19.60 7.88 -16.58
N PHE A 169 -19.59 6.56 -16.46
CA PHE A 169 -18.66 5.88 -15.56
C PHE A 169 -17.26 5.76 -16.16
N ALA A 170 -16.26 5.78 -15.29
CA ALA A 170 -14.90 5.40 -15.62
C ALA A 170 -14.84 3.92 -15.95
N GLU A 171 -14.40 3.63 -17.17
CA GLU A 171 -14.23 2.26 -17.62
C GLU A 171 -12.86 2.08 -18.25
N ILE A 172 -12.24 0.93 -17.96
CA ILE A 172 -11.02 0.46 -18.61
C ILE A 172 -11.40 -0.85 -19.30
N ASN A 173 -11.35 -0.85 -20.63
CA ASN A 173 -11.77 -1.99 -21.47
C ASN A 173 -13.20 -2.49 -21.14
N GLY A 174 -14.13 -1.55 -20.87
CA GLY A 174 -15.52 -1.85 -20.51
C GLY A 174 -15.74 -2.29 -19.05
N ILE A 175 -14.72 -2.22 -18.20
CA ILE A 175 -14.80 -2.57 -16.77
C ILE A 175 -14.82 -1.30 -15.94
N ARG A 176 -15.85 -1.15 -15.09
CA ARG A 176 -16.00 0.00 -14.20
C ARG A 176 -14.89 0.06 -13.15
N VAL A 177 -14.44 1.28 -12.85
CA VAL A 177 -13.51 1.53 -11.75
C VAL A 177 -14.28 1.94 -10.49
N PHE A 178 -14.18 1.10 -9.46
CA PHE A 178 -14.76 1.35 -8.15
C PHE A 178 -13.79 2.12 -7.26
N VAL A 179 -14.30 3.05 -6.45
CA VAL A 179 -13.50 3.86 -5.52
C VAL A 179 -13.84 3.49 -4.10
N PHE A 180 -12.81 3.19 -3.32
CA PHE A 180 -12.92 2.82 -1.92
C PHE A 180 -12.07 3.73 -1.04
N ALA A 181 -12.49 3.87 0.22
CA ALA A 181 -11.63 4.44 1.24
C ALA A 181 -10.47 3.47 1.48
N ALA A 182 -9.25 3.99 1.51
CA ALA A 182 -8.12 3.24 2.02
C ALA A 182 -8.35 2.92 3.52
N PRO A 183 -8.14 1.66 3.96
CA PRO A 183 -8.26 1.27 5.35
C PRO A 183 -7.16 1.89 6.23
#